data_AF-A0A8H7Y585-F1
#
_entry.id   AF-A0A8H7Y585-F1
#
_cell.length_a   1.000
_cell.length_b   1.000
_cell.length_c   1.000
_cell.angle_alpha   90.00
_cell.angle_beta   90.00
_cell.angle_gamma   90.00
#
_symmetry.space_group_name_H-M   'P 1'
#
loop_
_entity.id
_entity.type
_entity.pdbx_description
1 polymer ?
#
loop_
_entity_poly.entity_id
_entity_poly.type
_entity_poly.pdbx_seq_one_letter_code
_entity_poly.pdbx_strand_id
1 'polypeptide(L)'
;MSKELVESFNALPRRAKIPSKRTSNEWHFDVRYIQIEPNPSHVVYFLQPHSQLTHMERLPIGLATNQDGLDFFPETAKDSAPVLAKGILHAFVNNISKNDMHPNTSEPYAPWKLSTNDRSLATAVGNELKRLGVLPEALCNIVFCGDTHIRLAQEAFDRDFQRLKVARGLQGIVAAAIRTPECIGFSNYQVPPALRPVSSAAAALDAELTDEIRHMNHILQYIQVWQKGLPSEGGEYDSSKFGDVVYSEMEIIKARLEEKPESVINAAADRGDADAALDYGIRLTVGLGCKANRKRSREYLIKAAYSPNASPMVQQMAHAILIQWYMENVDGSIRSRYLFAASHHCNIAARLCTTLSPAQSPASPAILWFMSKTFHMMADRYPELYYWYKDAVRAFEAREKEVQQAREKMVKKRLKHTTRYRCAAPNCDIEADTGSKLSRCSGPCDEDKKPYYCSKECQREDWKNHKPFCRPGAECSIIDNGTKLDITSTAPINKSEDGALQVPITIPNGETVMLSSSSMDAKMLKEIQDLSLKRNIRHR
;
A
#
# COMPACT_ATOMS: atom_id res chain seq x y z
N MET A 1 -13.18 -23.21 19.13
CA MET A 1 -12.41 -24.48 19.07
C MET A 1 -13.25 -25.53 19.75
N SER A 2 -13.45 -26.72 19.17
CA SER A 2 -14.27 -27.75 19.82
C SER A 2 -13.48 -28.37 20.98
N LYS A 3 -14.17 -28.54 22.12
CA LYS A 3 -13.66 -29.30 23.28
C LYS A 3 -13.18 -30.70 22.87
N GLU A 4 -13.88 -31.30 21.92
CA GLU A 4 -13.57 -32.59 21.29
C GLU A 4 -12.16 -32.67 20.69
N LEU A 5 -11.66 -31.59 20.07
CA LEU A 5 -10.32 -31.60 19.48
C LEU A 5 -9.23 -31.67 20.55
N VAL A 6 -9.43 -30.95 21.66
CA VAL A 6 -8.50 -30.97 22.80
C VAL A 6 -8.54 -32.34 23.49
N GLU A 7 -9.74 -32.90 23.71
CA GLU A 7 -9.92 -34.24 24.29
C GLU A 7 -9.25 -35.31 23.41
N SER A 8 -9.44 -35.24 22.10
CA SER A 8 -8.82 -36.15 21.14
C SER A 8 -7.30 -36.04 21.16
N PHE A 9 -6.75 -34.81 21.21
CA PHE A 9 -5.32 -34.60 21.31
C PHE A 9 -4.73 -35.13 22.63
N ASN A 10 -5.41 -34.87 23.76
CA ASN A 10 -4.98 -35.34 25.08
C ASN A 10 -5.05 -36.87 25.21
N ALA A 11 -5.91 -37.54 24.43
CA ALA A 11 -6.00 -39.00 24.37
C ALA A 11 -4.87 -39.65 23.56
N LEU A 12 -4.10 -38.88 22.77
CA LEU A 12 -3.02 -39.42 21.96
C LEU A 12 -1.88 -39.96 22.85
N PRO A 13 -1.31 -41.15 22.55
CA PRO A 13 -0.13 -41.63 23.23
C PRO A 13 1.03 -40.65 23.08
N ARG A 14 1.71 -40.39 24.20
CA ARG A 14 2.86 -39.47 24.26
C ARG A 14 4.11 -40.22 24.74
N ARG A 15 5.06 -40.41 23.82
CA ARG A 15 6.33 -41.10 24.08
C ARG A 15 7.51 -40.19 23.73
N ALA A 16 8.63 -40.32 24.44
CA ALA A 16 9.84 -39.52 24.21
C ALA A 16 10.50 -39.79 22.84
N LYS A 17 10.23 -40.95 22.25
CA LYS A 17 10.63 -41.32 20.90
C LYS A 17 9.40 -41.54 20.04
N ILE A 18 9.52 -41.29 18.73
CA ILE A 18 8.44 -41.60 17.78
C ILE A 18 8.18 -43.12 17.74
N PRO A 19 7.07 -43.61 17.15
CA PRO A 19 6.74 -45.03 17.12
C PRO A 19 7.83 -45.97 16.60
N SER A 20 8.70 -45.50 15.68
CA SER A 20 9.87 -46.26 15.20
C SER A 20 10.94 -46.51 16.27
N LYS A 21 10.87 -45.82 17.41
CA LYS A 21 11.83 -45.83 18.53
C LYS A 21 13.25 -45.38 18.15
N ARG A 22 13.46 -44.83 16.95
CA ARG A 22 14.79 -44.40 16.45
C ARG A 22 15.14 -42.95 16.76
N THR A 23 14.17 -42.04 16.67
CA THR A 23 14.38 -40.59 16.84
C THR A 23 13.56 -40.02 18.00
N SER A 24 13.99 -38.88 18.54
CA SER A 24 13.24 -38.16 19.56
C SER A 24 11.92 -37.61 18.99
N ASN A 25 10.87 -37.61 19.81
CA ASN A 25 9.56 -37.07 19.44
C ASN A 25 9.48 -35.56 19.74
N GLU A 26 10.49 -34.82 19.29
CA GLU A 26 10.58 -33.37 19.48
C GLU A 26 10.30 -32.68 18.16
N TRP A 27 9.47 -31.64 18.22
CA TRP A 27 8.96 -30.96 17.04
C TRP A 27 9.20 -29.46 17.15
N HIS A 28 9.79 -28.92 16.10
CA HIS A 28 9.87 -27.48 15.85
C HIS A 28 8.64 -27.05 15.04
N PHE A 29 8.09 -25.87 15.35
CA PHE A 29 7.12 -25.21 14.50
C PHE A 29 7.43 -23.73 14.29
N ASP A 30 7.08 -23.24 13.11
CA ASP A 30 7.09 -21.82 12.76
C ASP A 30 5.85 -21.44 11.94
N VAL A 31 5.68 -20.14 11.67
CA VAL A 31 4.56 -19.63 10.86
C VAL A 31 5.11 -18.95 9.63
N ARG A 32 4.51 -19.20 8.48
CA ARG A 32 4.95 -18.63 7.20
C ARG A 32 3.77 -18.06 6.43
N TYR A 33 4.02 -17.03 5.64
CA TYR A 33 3.04 -16.48 4.70
C TYR A 33 3.33 -17.01 3.30
N ILE A 34 2.39 -17.78 2.74
CA ILE A 34 2.50 -18.38 1.41
C ILE A 34 1.86 -17.41 0.41
N GLN A 35 2.70 -16.78 -0.40
CA GLN A 35 2.32 -15.76 -1.40
C GLN A 35 1.85 -16.33 -2.74
N ILE A 36 1.54 -17.63 -2.83
CA ILE A 36 1.09 -18.25 -4.08
C ILE A 36 -0.37 -17.88 -4.35
N GLU A 37 -0.59 -17.12 -5.42
CA GLU A 37 -1.91 -16.73 -5.91
C GLU A 37 -2.71 -17.91 -6.51
N PRO A 38 -4.05 -17.84 -6.58
CA PRO A 38 -4.92 -16.71 -6.18
C PRO A 38 -5.31 -16.69 -4.69
N ASN A 39 -4.85 -17.66 -3.90
CA ASN A 39 -5.35 -17.89 -2.55
C ASN A 39 -4.22 -17.83 -1.52
N PRO A 40 -3.52 -16.69 -1.39
CA PRO A 40 -2.44 -16.56 -0.42
C PRO A 40 -2.96 -16.84 0.98
N SER A 41 -2.11 -17.43 1.83
CA SER A 41 -2.54 -17.83 3.18
C SER A 41 -1.35 -18.02 4.09
N HIS A 42 -1.61 -18.09 5.39
CA HIS A 42 -0.60 -18.50 6.35
C HIS A 42 -0.57 -20.01 6.47
N VAL A 43 0.59 -20.54 6.84
CA VAL A 43 0.75 -21.94 7.24
C VAL A 43 1.45 -22.00 8.59
N VAL A 44 1.12 -23.03 9.38
CA VAL A 44 2.01 -23.51 10.44
C VAL A 44 2.83 -24.66 9.86
N TYR A 45 4.14 -24.53 9.93
CA TYR A 45 5.11 -25.51 9.45
C TYR A 45 5.67 -26.30 10.63
N PHE A 46 5.79 -27.61 10.49
CA PHE A 46 6.37 -28.50 11.48
C PHE A 46 7.59 -29.20 10.91
N LEU A 47 8.64 -29.30 11.72
CA LEU A 47 9.84 -30.08 11.44
C LEU A 47 10.17 -30.93 12.67
N GLN A 48 10.42 -32.22 12.47
CA GLN A 48 11.12 -33.06 13.45
C GLN A 48 12.63 -33.04 13.14
N PRO A 49 13.46 -32.34 13.92
CA PRO A 49 14.85 -32.04 13.53
C PRO A 49 15.71 -33.29 13.26
N HIS A 50 15.49 -34.36 14.02
CA HIS A 50 16.32 -35.58 13.96
C HIS A 50 15.99 -36.51 12.78
N SER A 51 14.73 -36.52 12.31
CA SER A 51 14.30 -37.36 11.18
C SER A 51 14.12 -36.58 9.89
N GLN A 52 14.08 -35.25 9.98
CA GLN A 52 13.65 -34.34 8.92
C GLN A 52 12.24 -34.61 8.40
N LEU A 53 11.38 -35.25 9.22
CA LEU A 53 9.96 -35.35 8.91
C LEU A 53 9.32 -33.97 9.00
N THR A 54 8.57 -33.60 7.98
CA THR A 54 7.92 -32.28 7.87
C THR A 54 6.42 -32.43 7.74
N HIS A 55 5.69 -31.38 8.14
CA HIS A 55 4.25 -31.29 7.96
C HIS A 55 3.84 -29.82 7.85
N MET A 56 2.76 -29.52 7.12
CA MET A 56 2.26 -28.16 6.97
C MET A 56 0.73 -28.13 7.07
N GLU A 57 0.20 -27.15 7.81
CA GLU A 57 -1.23 -26.88 7.85
C GLU A 57 -1.53 -25.48 7.35
N ARG A 58 -2.53 -25.36 6.49
CA ARG A 58 -3.07 -24.07 6.05
C ARG A 58 -3.91 -23.45 7.17
N LEU A 59 -3.74 -22.14 7.38
CA LEU A 59 -4.42 -21.39 8.42
C LEU A 59 -5.37 -20.34 7.82
N PRO A 60 -6.57 -20.17 8.40
CA PRO A 60 -7.16 -20.97 9.47
C PRO A 60 -7.49 -22.42 9.07
N ILE A 61 -7.50 -23.33 10.04
CA ILE A 61 -7.92 -24.72 9.80
C ILE A 61 -9.38 -24.77 9.34
N GLY A 62 -9.62 -25.51 8.25
CA GLY A 62 -10.93 -25.66 7.60
C GLY A 62 -11.15 -24.74 6.39
N LEU A 63 -10.15 -23.93 6.05
CA LEU A 63 -10.22 -23.04 4.89
C LEU A 63 -10.28 -23.83 3.58
N ALA A 64 -11.28 -23.55 2.74
CA ALA A 64 -11.42 -24.19 1.43
C ALA A 64 -10.24 -23.85 0.52
N THR A 65 -9.83 -24.77 -0.35
CA THR A 65 -8.65 -24.60 -1.23
C THR A 65 -8.74 -23.41 -2.19
N ASN A 66 -9.97 -22.97 -2.49
CA ASN A 66 -10.29 -21.85 -3.35
C ASN A 66 -10.52 -20.51 -2.62
N GLN A 67 -10.46 -20.50 -1.28
CA GLN A 67 -10.61 -19.29 -0.48
C GLN A 67 -9.23 -18.79 -0.06
N ASP A 68 -8.94 -17.50 -0.12
CA ASP A 68 -7.71 -16.95 0.48
C ASP A 68 -7.75 -17.00 2.02
N GLY A 69 -6.58 -16.93 2.64
CA GLY A 69 -6.42 -17.01 4.10
C GLY A 69 -6.14 -15.66 4.73
N LEU A 70 -6.51 -14.55 4.09
CA LEU A 70 -6.15 -13.23 4.57
C LEU A 70 -6.94 -12.81 5.80
N ASP A 71 -8.13 -13.35 6.07
CA ASP A 71 -8.84 -13.13 7.34
C ASP A 71 -7.93 -13.31 8.56
N PHE A 72 -7.01 -14.28 8.50
CA PHE A 72 -5.95 -14.47 9.48
C PHE A 72 -4.65 -13.79 9.04
N PHE A 73 -4.35 -12.62 9.61
CA PHE A 73 -3.08 -11.92 9.42
C PHE A 73 -2.57 -11.37 10.77
N PRO A 74 -1.88 -12.19 11.57
CA PRO A 74 -1.50 -11.79 12.92
C PRO A 74 -0.34 -10.77 12.89
N GLU A 75 -0.52 -9.64 13.58
CA GLU A 75 0.54 -8.65 13.80
C GLU A 75 1.37 -8.98 15.05
N THR A 76 0.78 -9.64 16.05
CA THR A 76 1.47 -10.10 17.26
C THR A 76 1.41 -11.62 17.45
N ALA A 77 2.34 -12.15 18.26
CA ALA A 77 2.31 -13.54 18.71
C ALA A 77 1.03 -13.88 19.50
N LYS A 78 0.48 -12.92 20.25
CA LYS A 78 -0.78 -13.10 21.00
C LYS A 78 -1.96 -13.24 20.06
N ASP A 79 -1.98 -12.49 18.96
CA ASP A 79 -3.03 -12.58 17.94
C ASP A 79 -2.98 -13.90 17.17
N SER A 80 -1.77 -14.44 16.94
CA SER A 80 -1.61 -15.71 16.22
C SER A 80 -1.94 -16.94 17.07
N ALA A 81 -1.72 -16.86 18.38
CA ALA A 81 -1.77 -18.02 19.28
C ALA A 81 -3.06 -18.86 19.22
N PRO A 82 -4.29 -18.28 19.23
CA PRO A 82 -5.51 -19.08 19.15
C PRO A 82 -5.63 -19.94 17.88
N VAL A 83 -5.25 -19.37 16.74
CA VAL A 83 -5.32 -20.06 15.44
C VAL A 83 -4.20 -21.11 15.33
N LEU A 84 -3.00 -20.80 15.83
CA LEU A 84 -1.88 -21.74 15.85
C LEU A 84 -2.10 -22.90 16.80
N ALA A 85 -2.61 -22.67 18.00
CA ALA A 85 -2.96 -23.73 18.94
C ALA A 85 -3.96 -24.70 18.29
N LYS A 86 -5.00 -24.19 17.62
CA LYS A 86 -5.93 -25.01 16.84
C LYS A 86 -5.21 -25.82 15.75
N GLY A 87 -4.31 -25.16 14.99
CA GLY A 87 -3.53 -25.80 13.93
C GLY A 87 -2.62 -26.91 14.43
N ILE A 88 -1.96 -26.71 15.57
CA ILE A 88 -1.11 -27.71 16.22
C ILE A 88 -1.92 -28.92 16.65
N LEU A 89 -3.03 -28.72 17.37
CA LEU A 89 -3.88 -29.83 17.81
C LEU A 89 -4.45 -30.60 16.62
N HIS A 90 -4.92 -29.88 15.60
CA HIS A 90 -5.44 -30.47 14.37
C HIS A 90 -4.40 -31.31 13.64
N ALA A 91 -3.17 -30.80 13.49
CA ALA A 91 -2.10 -31.49 12.79
C ALA A 91 -1.81 -32.87 13.38
N PHE A 92 -1.65 -32.96 14.71
CA PHE A 92 -1.33 -34.22 15.38
C PHE A 92 -2.51 -35.19 15.48
N VAL A 93 -3.74 -34.69 15.64
CA VAL A 93 -4.93 -35.55 15.69
C VAL A 93 -5.27 -36.12 14.31
N ASN A 94 -5.18 -35.30 13.26
CA ASN A 94 -5.78 -35.64 11.97
C ASN A 94 -4.78 -35.99 10.87
N ASN A 95 -3.58 -35.41 10.84
CA ASN A 95 -2.78 -35.38 9.62
C ASN A 95 -1.38 -35.99 9.77
N ILE A 96 -0.60 -35.57 10.77
CA ILE A 96 0.80 -36.02 10.96
C ILE A 96 0.89 -37.55 11.08
N SER A 97 -0.12 -38.17 11.72
CA SER A 97 -0.15 -39.61 11.94
C SER A 97 -0.78 -40.42 10.81
N LYS A 98 -1.47 -39.76 9.87
CA LYS A 98 -2.15 -40.42 8.74
C LYS A 98 -1.37 -40.36 7.44
N ASN A 99 -0.07 -40.01 7.50
CA ASN A 99 0.71 -39.76 6.30
C ASN A 99 0.86 -41.05 5.46
N ASP A 100 0.20 -41.08 4.29
CA ASP A 100 0.12 -42.23 3.36
C ASP A 100 1.49 -42.74 2.86
N MET A 101 2.55 -41.97 3.08
CA MET A 101 3.93 -42.32 2.73
C MET A 101 4.46 -43.56 3.47
N HIS A 102 3.84 -43.95 4.58
CA HIS A 102 4.20 -45.16 5.32
C HIS A 102 2.98 -46.06 5.53
N PRO A 103 2.71 -47.02 4.62
CA PRO A 103 1.50 -47.87 4.64
C PRO A 103 1.35 -48.74 5.89
N ASN A 104 2.37 -48.81 6.77
CA ASN A 104 2.27 -49.36 8.12
C ASN A 104 2.06 -48.23 9.14
N THR A 105 1.03 -47.40 8.92
CA THR A 105 0.81 -46.17 9.68
C THR A 105 0.74 -46.47 11.17
N SER A 106 1.68 -45.89 11.91
CA SER A 106 1.75 -45.98 13.36
C SER A 106 0.54 -45.31 13.99
N GLU A 107 0.07 -45.80 15.13
CA GLU A 107 -0.99 -45.15 15.92
C GLU A 107 -0.74 -43.65 16.08
N PRO A 108 -1.79 -42.79 15.98
CA PRO A 108 -1.66 -41.37 16.23
C PRO A 108 -0.95 -41.06 17.54
N TYR A 109 -0.12 -40.00 17.57
CA TYR A 109 0.68 -39.67 18.76
C TYR A 109 0.83 -38.16 18.97
N ALA A 110 0.88 -37.75 20.23
CA ALA A 110 1.17 -36.37 20.60
C ALA A 110 2.70 -36.12 20.59
N PRO A 111 3.15 -34.88 20.33
CA PRO A 111 4.56 -34.53 20.46
C PRO A 111 5.03 -34.75 21.89
N TRP A 112 6.30 -35.10 22.08
CA TRP A 112 6.92 -35.07 23.40
C TRP A 112 7.24 -33.65 23.81
N LYS A 113 7.78 -32.86 22.88
CA LYS A 113 8.21 -31.48 23.11
C LYS A 113 7.92 -30.63 21.88
N LEU A 114 7.50 -29.40 22.12
CA LEU A 114 7.33 -28.39 21.09
C LEU A 114 8.39 -27.31 21.26
N SER A 115 8.89 -26.80 20.13
CA SER A 115 9.78 -25.66 20.08
C SER A 115 9.45 -24.72 18.94
N THR A 116 9.88 -23.47 19.06
CA THR A 116 9.78 -22.46 18.00
C THR A 116 10.97 -21.50 18.09
N ASN A 117 11.18 -20.68 17.07
CA ASN A 117 12.29 -19.73 16.99
C ASN A 117 11.94 -18.31 17.44
N ASP A 118 10.70 -18.09 17.90
CA ASP A 118 10.25 -16.80 18.39
C ASP A 118 9.80 -16.93 19.85
N ARG A 119 10.46 -16.18 20.75
CA ARG A 119 10.19 -16.24 22.19
C ARG A 119 8.79 -15.76 22.55
N SER A 120 8.31 -14.72 21.86
CA SER A 120 6.97 -14.19 22.08
C SER A 120 5.90 -15.18 21.62
N LEU A 121 6.16 -15.88 20.51
CA LEU A 121 5.31 -16.95 19.98
C LEU A 121 5.29 -18.17 20.90
N ALA A 122 6.46 -18.63 21.36
CA ALA A 122 6.57 -19.74 22.30
C ALA A 122 5.70 -19.50 23.54
N THR A 123 5.80 -18.30 24.11
CA THR A 123 5.04 -17.89 25.29
C THR A 123 3.55 -17.80 25.00
N ALA A 124 3.16 -17.12 23.90
CA ALA A 124 1.75 -16.90 23.58
C ALA A 124 1.01 -18.20 23.24
N VAL A 125 1.61 -19.05 22.40
CA VAL A 125 1.02 -20.35 22.02
C VAL A 125 0.99 -21.29 23.22
N GLY A 126 2.05 -21.31 24.05
CA GLY A 126 2.08 -22.12 25.27
C GLY A 126 0.97 -21.76 26.25
N ASN A 127 0.77 -20.46 26.50
CA ASN A 127 -0.33 -19.96 27.32
C ASN A 127 -1.71 -20.31 26.74
N GLU A 128 -1.86 -20.24 25.42
CA GLU A 128 -3.12 -20.58 24.76
C GLU A 128 -3.41 -22.09 24.84
N LEU A 129 -2.42 -22.96 24.62
CA LEU A 129 -2.57 -24.41 24.83
C LEU A 129 -2.96 -24.72 26.28
N LYS A 130 -2.33 -24.06 27.25
CA LYS A 130 -2.70 -24.18 28.67
C LYS A 130 -4.14 -23.75 28.94
N ARG A 131 -4.54 -22.59 28.39
CA ARG A 131 -5.91 -22.07 28.50
C ARG A 131 -6.95 -23.04 27.91
N LEU A 132 -6.59 -23.77 26.86
CA LEU A 132 -7.44 -24.76 26.21
C LEU A 132 -7.52 -26.09 26.96
N GLY A 133 -6.65 -26.33 27.96
CA GLY A 133 -6.64 -27.57 28.74
C GLY A 133 -5.80 -28.69 28.12
N VAL A 134 -4.76 -28.35 27.35
CA VAL A 134 -3.84 -29.33 26.75
C VAL A 134 -2.96 -29.99 27.82
N LEU A 135 -2.85 -31.32 27.77
CA LEU A 135 -2.09 -32.14 28.69
C LEU A 135 -0.98 -32.93 27.97
N PRO A 136 0.15 -33.22 28.65
CA PRO A 136 0.52 -32.70 29.97
C PRO A 136 1.03 -31.25 29.91
N GLU A 137 1.05 -30.56 31.05
CA GLU A 137 1.47 -29.15 31.14
C GLU A 137 2.85 -28.87 30.54
N ALA A 138 3.74 -29.87 30.49
CA ALA A 138 5.04 -29.78 29.83
C ALA A 138 4.95 -29.40 28.34
N LEU A 139 3.85 -29.73 27.63
CA LEU A 139 3.63 -29.31 26.23
C LEU A 139 3.26 -27.82 26.09
N CYS A 140 2.76 -27.22 27.17
CA CYS A 140 2.49 -25.79 27.22
C CYS A 140 3.78 -24.98 27.42
N ASN A 141 4.87 -25.62 27.83
CA ASN A 141 6.19 -25.00 27.98
C ASN A 141 6.99 -25.12 26.66
N ILE A 142 6.59 -24.35 25.65
CA ILE A 142 7.22 -24.36 24.33
C ILE A 142 8.64 -23.80 24.43
N VAL A 143 9.60 -24.55 23.92
CA VAL A 143 11.03 -24.19 24.01
C VAL A 143 11.43 -23.24 22.89
N PHE A 144 12.20 -22.20 23.23
CA PHE A 144 12.87 -21.35 22.26
C PHE A 144 14.12 -22.07 21.72
N CYS A 145 14.23 -22.20 20.40
CA CYS A 145 15.39 -22.79 19.73
C CYS A 145 16.31 -21.72 19.14
N GLY A 146 17.62 -22.01 19.10
CA GLY A 146 18.62 -21.17 18.43
C GLY A 146 18.70 -21.41 16.91
N ASP A 147 19.58 -20.64 16.27
CA ASP A 147 19.70 -20.50 14.81
C ASP A 147 19.87 -21.80 14.02
N THR A 148 20.49 -22.82 14.63
CA THR A 148 20.67 -24.13 13.98
C THR A 148 19.33 -24.76 13.59
N HIS A 149 18.32 -24.68 14.46
CA HIS A 149 16.99 -25.23 14.16
C HIS A 149 16.26 -24.42 13.09
N ILE A 150 16.45 -23.09 13.10
CA ILE A 150 15.88 -22.19 12.10
C ILE A 150 16.41 -22.54 10.72
N ARG A 151 17.72 -22.73 10.59
CA ARG A 151 18.36 -23.11 9.34
C ARG A 151 17.85 -24.47 8.84
N LEU A 152 17.78 -25.46 9.72
CA LEU A 152 17.23 -26.78 9.37
C LEU A 152 15.76 -26.70 8.93
N ALA A 153 14.94 -25.90 9.61
CA ALA A 153 13.54 -25.67 9.25
C ALA A 153 13.41 -24.97 7.89
N GLN A 154 14.25 -23.95 7.62
CA GLN A 154 14.27 -23.27 6.34
C GLN A 154 14.71 -24.20 5.19
N GLU A 155 15.79 -24.97 5.36
CA GLU A 155 16.27 -25.91 4.33
C GLU A 155 15.25 -27.01 4.02
N ALA A 156 14.55 -27.50 5.04
CA ALA A 156 13.47 -28.47 4.87
C ALA A 156 12.27 -27.84 4.14
N PHE A 157 11.88 -26.64 4.56
CA PHE A 157 10.78 -25.92 3.94
C PHE A 157 11.09 -25.50 2.50
N ASP A 158 12.33 -25.16 2.16
CA ASP A 158 12.73 -24.89 0.78
C ASP A 158 12.40 -26.06 -0.13
N ARG A 159 12.70 -27.30 0.29
CA ARG A 159 12.39 -28.51 -0.49
C ARG A 159 10.88 -28.72 -0.63
N ASP A 160 10.13 -28.56 0.45
CA ASP A 160 8.67 -28.73 0.44
C ASP A 160 7.99 -27.63 -0.38
N PHE A 161 8.50 -26.41 -0.33
CA PHE A 161 7.99 -25.29 -1.11
C PHE A 161 8.28 -25.45 -2.61
N GLN A 162 9.43 -26.03 -2.99
CA GLN A 162 9.66 -26.40 -4.40
C GLN A 162 8.64 -27.44 -4.88
N ARG A 163 8.33 -28.46 -4.07
CA ARG A 163 7.27 -29.43 -4.39
C ARG A 163 5.91 -28.77 -4.50
N LEU A 164 5.58 -27.84 -3.59
CA LEU A 164 4.36 -27.06 -3.64
C LEU A 164 4.26 -26.24 -4.93
N LYS A 165 5.35 -25.62 -5.38
CA LYS A 165 5.41 -24.90 -6.66
C LYS A 165 5.08 -25.82 -7.83
N VAL A 166 5.71 -26.99 -7.91
CA VAL A 166 5.44 -27.99 -8.96
C VAL A 166 3.98 -28.47 -8.91
N ALA A 167 3.45 -28.75 -7.72
CA ALA A 167 2.06 -29.15 -7.52
C ALA A 167 1.05 -28.08 -7.96
N ARG A 168 1.46 -26.81 -8.00
CA ARG A 168 0.69 -25.67 -8.51
C ARG A 168 0.95 -25.37 -9.99
N GLY A 169 1.67 -26.24 -10.70
CA GLY A 169 2.00 -26.07 -12.12
C GLY A 169 3.11 -25.04 -12.38
N LEU A 170 3.83 -24.61 -11.36
CA LEU A 170 4.94 -23.66 -11.49
C LEU A 170 6.23 -24.42 -11.77
N GLN A 171 6.86 -24.14 -12.92
CA GLN A 171 8.07 -24.81 -13.37
C GLN A 171 9.07 -23.82 -14.00
N GLY A 172 10.30 -24.28 -14.25
CA GLY A 172 11.33 -23.53 -14.97
C GLY A 172 11.68 -22.18 -14.31
N ILE A 173 11.83 -21.14 -15.13
CA ILE A 173 12.23 -19.80 -14.68
C ILE A 173 11.23 -19.16 -13.72
N VAL A 174 9.94 -19.43 -13.89
CA VAL A 174 8.88 -18.90 -13.00
C VAL A 174 9.04 -19.51 -11.60
N ALA A 175 9.18 -20.83 -11.50
CA ALA A 175 9.40 -21.48 -10.21
C ALA A 175 10.72 -21.01 -9.56
N ALA A 176 11.76 -20.75 -10.34
CA ALA A 176 13.03 -20.24 -9.84
C ALA A 176 12.92 -18.78 -9.32
N ALA A 177 12.09 -17.95 -9.96
CA ALA A 177 11.87 -16.56 -9.56
C ALA A 177 11.07 -16.42 -8.25
N ILE A 178 10.18 -17.37 -7.96
CA ILE A 178 9.35 -17.33 -6.74
C ILE A 178 10.17 -17.75 -5.52
N ARG A 179 10.43 -16.78 -4.65
CA ARG A 179 11.26 -16.97 -3.45
C ARG A 179 10.52 -17.78 -2.39
N THR A 180 11.26 -18.61 -1.67
CA THR A 180 10.70 -19.33 -0.53
C THR A 180 10.40 -18.37 0.62
N PRO A 181 9.20 -18.43 1.23
CA PRO A 181 8.89 -17.70 2.45
C PRO A 181 9.80 -18.01 3.62
N GLU A 182 10.21 -16.96 4.32
CA GLU A 182 10.88 -17.04 5.63
C GLU A 182 9.84 -17.20 6.75
N CYS A 183 10.28 -17.69 7.90
CA CYS A 183 9.46 -17.72 9.11
C CYS A 183 9.11 -16.29 9.59
N ILE A 184 7.89 -16.12 10.09
CA ILE A 184 7.41 -14.86 10.65
C ILE A 184 7.95 -14.70 12.07
N GLY A 185 8.87 -13.74 12.25
CA GLY A 185 9.27 -13.24 13.57
C GLY A 185 8.30 -12.16 14.09
N PHE A 186 7.76 -12.35 15.28
CA PHE A 186 6.93 -11.38 16.00
C PHE A 186 7.75 -10.54 16.98
N SER A 187 8.82 -11.10 17.56
CA SER A 187 9.61 -10.42 18.59
C SER A 187 10.36 -9.18 18.10
N ASN A 188 10.68 -9.12 16.81
CA ASN A 188 11.34 -7.99 16.16
C ASN A 188 10.35 -7.07 15.42
N TYR A 189 9.04 -7.25 15.62
CA TYR A 189 8.02 -6.38 15.04
C TYR A 189 7.42 -5.48 16.11
N GLN A 190 7.48 -4.18 15.89
CA GLN A 190 6.65 -3.26 16.64
C GLN A 190 5.41 -3.00 15.80
N VAL A 191 4.25 -3.44 16.31
CA VAL A 191 2.98 -3.10 15.69
C VAL A 191 2.85 -1.58 15.73
N PRO A 192 2.65 -0.91 14.59
CA PRO A 192 2.45 0.52 14.59
C PRO A 192 1.25 0.88 15.48
N PRO A 193 1.34 1.94 16.29
CA PRO A 193 0.17 2.45 16.97
C PRO A 193 -0.87 2.89 15.92
N ALA A 194 -2.15 2.84 16.28
CA ALA A 194 -3.24 3.13 15.34
C ALA A 194 -3.16 4.54 14.75
N LEU A 195 -2.63 5.50 15.50
CA LEU A 195 -2.33 6.85 15.06
C LEU A 195 -0.95 7.21 15.59
N ARG A 196 0.03 7.38 14.69
CA ARG A 196 1.32 7.98 15.04
C ARG A 196 1.27 9.43 14.56
N PRO A 197 1.42 10.42 15.46
CA PRO A 197 1.70 11.77 14.98
C PRO A 197 2.97 11.71 14.12
N VAL A 198 2.94 12.40 12.98
CA VAL A 198 4.00 12.36 11.96
C VAL A 198 5.38 12.73 12.56
N SER A 199 5.39 13.43 13.68
CA SER A 199 6.57 13.72 14.49
C SER A 199 6.17 14.02 15.95
N SER A 200 7.16 14.06 16.85
CA SER A 200 6.98 14.58 18.22
C SER A 200 6.47 16.03 18.22
N ALA A 201 6.91 16.84 17.25
CA ALA A 201 6.42 18.20 17.06
C ALA A 201 4.94 18.22 16.64
N ALA A 202 4.52 17.31 15.75
CA ALA A 202 3.11 17.18 15.39
C ALA A 202 2.25 16.73 16.59
N ALA A 203 2.79 15.88 17.47
CA ALA A 203 2.11 15.48 18.70
C ALA A 203 1.91 16.65 19.67
N ALA A 204 2.93 17.50 19.82
CA ALA A 204 2.84 18.69 20.66
C ALA A 204 1.81 19.69 20.10
N LEU A 205 1.83 19.92 18.78
CA LEU A 205 0.83 20.75 18.11
C LEU A 205 -0.59 20.19 18.30
N ASP A 206 -0.78 18.87 18.17
CA ASP A 206 -2.10 18.22 18.34
C ASP A 206 -2.65 18.33 19.78
N ALA A 207 -1.76 18.39 20.78
CA ALA A 207 -2.13 18.60 22.17
C ALA A 207 -2.63 20.03 22.45
N GLU A 208 -2.20 21.00 21.65
CA GLU A 208 -2.62 22.41 21.77
C GLU A 208 -3.90 22.73 20.96
N LEU A 209 -4.36 21.82 20.10
CA LEU A 209 -5.58 22.01 19.31
C LEU A 209 -6.84 21.92 20.17
N THR A 210 -7.82 22.77 19.87
CA THR A 210 -9.17 22.64 20.42
C THR A 210 -9.81 21.33 19.94
N ASP A 211 -10.77 20.80 20.70
CA ASP A 211 -11.48 19.58 20.34
C ASP A 211 -12.21 19.71 18.98
N GLU A 212 -12.69 20.91 18.64
CA GLU A 212 -13.29 21.20 17.34
C GLU A 212 -12.28 21.05 16.20
N ILE A 213 -11.06 21.60 16.34
CA ILE A 213 -10.03 21.47 15.30
C ILE A 213 -9.57 20.02 15.19
N ARG A 214 -9.41 19.30 16.32
CA ARG A 214 -9.07 17.87 16.30
C ARG A 214 -10.17 17.06 15.59
N HIS A 215 -11.43 17.37 15.85
CA HIS A 215 -12.56 16.72 15.18
C HIS A 215 -12.56 16.99 13.67
N MET A 216 -12.35 18.24 13.24
CA MET A 216 -12.20 18.58 11.82
C MET A 216 -11.04 17.84 11.16
N ASN A 217 -9.90 17.73 11.85
CA ASN A 217 -8.75 16.97 11.35
C ASN A 217 -9.08 15.49 11.14
N HIS A 218 -9.80 14.85 12.06
CA HIS A 218 -10.25 13.47 11.86
C HIS A 218 -11.24 13.32 10.69
N ILE A 219 -12.14 14.29 10.47
CA ILE A 219 -13.03 14.30 9.31
C ILE A 219 -12.22 14.41 8.01
N LEU A 220 -11.25 15.32 7.96
CA LEU A 220 -10.37 15.48 6.79
C LEU A 220 -9.56 14.20 6.52
N GLN A 221 -9.04 13.54 7.56
CA GLN A 221 -8.34 12.26 7.42
C GLN A 221 -9.28 11.16 6.91
N TYR A 222 -10.52 11.10 7.40
CA TYR A 222 -11.54 10.17 6.88
C TYR A 222 -11.78 10.39 5.38
N ILE A 223 -12.02 11.64 4.97
CA ILE A 223 -12.24 12.00 3.56
C ILE A 223 -11.03 11.61 2.72
N GLN A 224 -9.81 11.86 3.20
CA GLN A 224 -8.59 11.47 2.49
C GLN A 224 -8.47 9.95 2.31
N VAL A 225 -8.74 9.15 3.35
CA VAL A 225 -8.72 7.68 3.24
C VAL A 225 -9.81 7.20 2.29
N TRP A 226 -11.01 7.78 2.36
CA TRP A 226 -12.13 7.47 1.47
C TRP A 226 -11.79 7.76 0.00
N GLN A 227 -11.31 8.97 -0.30
CA GLN A 227 -10.94 9.41 -1.65
C GLN A 227 -9.79 8.59 -2.25
N LYS A 228 -8.84 8.12 -1.43
CA LYS A 228 -7.77 7.22 -1.91
C LYS A 228 -8.31 5.86 -2.35
N GLY A 229 -9.40 5.40 -1.74
CA GLY A 229 -10.07 4.16 -2.10
C GLY A 229 -10.85 4.27 -3.40
N LEU A 230 -11.47 5.44 -3.65
CA LEU A 230 -12.36 5.67 -4.78
C LEU A 230 -11.62 5.58 -6.13
N PRO A 231 -12.15 4.86 -7.14
CA PRO A 231 -11.64 4.93 -8.50
C PRO A 231 -11.71 6.38 -9.01
N SER A 232 -10.68 6.84 -9.72
CA SER A 232 -10.76 8.15 -10.38
C SER A 232 -11.90 8.15 -11.40
N GLU A 233 -12.56 9.28 -11.67
CA GLU A 233 -13.57 9.34 -12.75
C GLU A 233 -12.94 9.62 -14.12
N GLY A 234 -11.60 9.72 -14.21
CA GLY A 234 -10.89 10.05 -15.45
C GLY A 234 -11.04 11.51 -15.89
N GLY A 235 -11.83 12.32 -15.17
CA GLY A 235 -11.98 13.75 -15.42
C GLY A 235 -10.72 14.56 -15.09
N GLU A 236 -10.55 15.71 -15.76
CA GLU A 236 -9.57 16.72 -15.34
C GLU A 236 -9.93 17.16 -13.91
N TYR A 237 -8.95 17.09 -13.00
CA TYR A 237 -9.14 17.52 -11.62
C TYR A 237 -9.23 19.05 -11.58
N ASP A 238 -10.42 19.57 -11.29
CA ASP A 238 -10.63 21.00 -11.10
C ASP A 238 -10.16 21.42 -9.70
N SER A 239 -8.93 21.93 -9.63
CA SER A 239 -8.35 22.41 -8.38
C SER A 239 -9.10 23.60 -7.77
N SER A 240 -9.87 24.35 -8.57
CA SER A 240 -10.61 25.53 -8.09
C SER A 240 -11.77 25.14 -7.17
N LYS A 241 -12.41 24.00 -7.46
CA LYS A 241 -13.54 23.47 -6.68
C LYS A 241 -13.13 22.59 -5.52
N PHE A 242 -11.84 22.29 -5.35
CA PHE A 242 -11.40 21.36 -4.32
C PHE A 242 -11.82 21.80 -2.91
N GLY A 243 -11.72 23.10 -2.60
CA GLY A 243 -12.15 23.63 -1.31
C GLY A 243 -13.64 23.42 -1.05
N ASP A 244 -14.48 23.76 -2.04
CA ASP A 244 -15.93 23.61 -1.96
C ASP A 244 -16.36 22.14 -1.85
N VAL A 245 -15.72 21.26 -2.62
CA VAL A 245 -15.96 19.81 -2.56
C VAL A 245 -15.57 19.26 -1.19
N VAL A 246 -14.40 19.61 -0.67
CA VAL A 246 -13.96 19.14 0.66
C VAL A 246 -14.91 19.66 1.74
N TYR A 247 -15.32 20.93 1.69
CA TYR A 247 -16.25 21.48 2.67
C TYR A 247 -17.63 20.81 2.62
N SER A 248 -18.17 20.57 1.42
CA SER A 248 -19.42 19.83 1.24
C SER A 248 -19.33 18.41 1.78
N GLU A 249 -18.25 17.69 1.49
CA GLU A 249 -18.00 16.35 2.04
C GLU A 249 -17.88 16.38 3.56
N MET A 250 -17.25 17.40 4.15
CA MET A 250 -17.16 17.55 5.60
C MET A 250 -18.54 17.62 6.25
N GLU A 251 -19.46 18.41 5.70
CA GLU A 251 -20.83 18.53 6.23
C GLU A 251 -21.63 17.23 6.07
N ILE A 252 -21.45 16.52 4.94
CA ILE A 252 -22.05 15.19 4.73
C ILE A 252 -21.55 14.20 5.79
N ILE A 253 -20.24 14.19 6.07
CA ILE A 253 -19.67 13.31 7.07
C ILE A 253 -20.14 13.68 8.48
N LYS A 254 -20.23 14.96 8.83
CA LYS A 254 -20.79 15.39 10.12
C LYS A 254 -22.21 14.86 10.32
N ALA A 255 -23.09 15.09 9.33
CA ALA A 255 -24.46 14.58 9.38
C ALA A 255 -24.51 13.05 9.50
N ARG A 256 -23.63 12.33 8.78
CA ARG A 256 -23.51 10.87 8.87
C ARG A 256 -23.06 10.38 10.25
N LEU A 257 -22.19 11.13 10.94
CA LEU A 257 -21.74 10.78 12.30
C LEU A 257 -22.88 10.95 13.32
N GLU A 258 -23.72 11.97 13.14
CA GLU A 258 -24.92 12.20 13.96
C GLU A 258 -25.99 11.12 13.72
N GLU A 259 -26.26 10.78 12.45
CA GLU A 259 -27.24 9.75 12.09
C GLU A 259 -26.78 8.34 12.51
N LYS A 260 -25.48 8.06 12.37
CA LYS A 260 -24.89 6.73 12.59
C LYS A 260 -23.75 6.82 13.62
N PRO A 261 -24.07 6.93 14.92
CA PRO A 261 -23.05 6.88 15.97
C PRO A 261 -22.35 5.51 15.99
N GLU A 262 -21.21 5.42 16.70
CA GLU A 262 -20.37 4.21 16.72
C GLU A 262 -21.16 2.93 17.00
N SER A 263 -22.06 2.93 17.98
CA SER A 263 -22.85 1.75 18.36
C SER A 263 -23.73 1.24 17.22
N VAL A 264 -24.34 2.15 16.46
CA VAL A 264 -25.25 1.82 15.35
C VAL A 264 -24.46 1.29 14.16
N ILE A 265 -23.39 1.98 13.75
CA ILE A 265 -22.59 1.57 12.59
C ILE A 265 -21.85 0.24 12.86
N ASN A 266 -21.34 0.07 14.09
CA ASN A 266 -20.72 -1.18 14.52
C ASN A 266 -21.72 -2.35 14.50
N ALA A 267 -22.91 -2.16 15.06
CA ALA A 267 -23.93 -3.21 15.08
C ALA A 267 -24.39 -3.60 13.66
N ALA A 268 -24.49 -2.64 12.73
CA ALA A 268 -24.77 -2.92 11.32
C ALA A 268 -23.63 -3.72 10.66
N ALA A 269 -22.38 -3.30 10.86
CA ALA A 269 -21.20 -3.99 10.35
C ALA A 269 -21.09 -5.43 10.89
N ASP A 270 -21.44 -5.66 12.16
CA ASP A 270 -21.46 -6.99 12.78
C ASP A 270 -22.58 -7.88 12.24
N ARG A 271 -23.68 -7.31 11.73
CA ARG A 271 -24.74 -8.04 11.01
C ARG A 271 -24.38 -8.36 9.55
N GLY A 272 -23.19 -7.98 9.09
CA GLY A 272 -22.71 -8.28 7.74
C GLY A 272 -23.08 -7.23 6.68
N ASP A 273 -23.51 -6.04 7.09
CA ASP A 273 -23.66 -4.89 6.19
C ASP A 273 -22.26 -4.43 5.74
N ALA A 274 -21.99 -4.53 4.44
CA ALA A 274 -20.67 -4.26 3.87
C ALA A 274 -20.32 -2.78 3.85
N ASP A 275 -21.29 -1.91 3.56
CA ASP A 275 -21.11 -0.46 3.58
C ASP A 275 -20.82 0.02 5.01
N ALA A 276 -21.55 -0.52 5.99
CA ALA A 276 -21.29 -0.24 7.40
C ALA A 276 -19.91 -0.74 7.85
N ALA A 277 -19.48 -1.92 7.37
CA ALA A 277 -18.15 -2.45 7.65
C ALA A 277 -17.05 -1.57 7.02
N LEU A 278 -17.23 -1.09 5.79
CA LEU A 278 -16.30 -0.15 5.17
C LEU A 278 -16.20 1.16 5.96
N ASP A 279 -17.33 1.80 6.27
CA ASP A 279 -17.37 3.05 7.03
C ASP A 279 -16.72 2.88 8.40
N TYR A 280 -17.14 1.86 9.17
CA TYR A 280 -16.58 1.62 10.50
C TYR A 280 -15.09 1.26 10.46
N GLY A 281 -14.65 0.51 9.46
CA GLY A 281 -13.23 0.21 9.22
C GLY A 281 -12.40 1.48 9.06
N ILE A 282 -12.87 2.45 8.26
CA ILE A 282 -12.18 3.74 8.07
C ILE A 282 -12.21 4.58 9.35
N ARG A 283 -13.35 4.65 10.04
CA ARG A 283 -13.46 5.36 11.33
C ARG A 283 -12.47 4.82 12.36
N LEU A 284 -12.29 3.50 12.44
CA LEU A 284 -11.31 2.85 13.31
C LEU A 284 -9.87 3.12 12.87
N THR A 285 -9.60 3.36 11.58
CA THR A 285 -8.28 3.77 11.09
C THR A 285 -7.92 5.16 11.62
N VAL A 286 -8.84 6.13 11.50
CA VAL A 286 -8.56 7.54 11.78
C VAL A 286 -9.00 8.02 13.17
N GLY A 287 -9.76 7.22 13.92
CA GLY A 287 -10.32 7.60 15.22
C GLY A 287 -11.52 8.57 15.13
N LEU A 288 -12.28 8.54 14.04
CA LEU A 288 -13.42 9.45 13.85
C LEU A 288 -14.69 8.90 14.51
N GLY A 289 -15.11 9.54 15.62
CA GLY A 289 -16.30 9.12 16.37
C GLY A 289 -16.15 7.79 17.11
N CYS A 290 -14.93 7.23 17.16
CA CYS A 290 -14.58 6.01 17.89
C CYS A 290 -13.09 6.02 18.26
N LYS A 291 -12.67 5.13 19.17
CA LYS A 291 -11.24 4.96 19.47
C LYS A 291 -10.53 4.26 18.31
N ALA A 292 -9.49 4.88 17.76
CA ALA A 292 -8.69 4.28 16.69
C ALA A 292 -8.17 2.89 17.09
N ASN A 293 -8.31 1.91 16.20
CA ASN A 293 -7.93 0.53 16.42
C ASN A 293 -7.52 -0.13 15.11
N ARG A 294 -6.21 -0.21 14.88
CA ARG A 294 -5.59 -0.75 13.66
C ARG A 294 -6.06 -2.17 13.32
N LYS A 295 -6.07 -3.07 14.32
CA LYS A 295 -6.45 -4.47 14.12
C LYS A 295 -7.92 -4.59 13.73
N ARG A 296 -8.80 -3.91 14.48
CA ARG A 296 -10.25 -3.97 14.26
C ARG A 296 -10.65 -3.25 12.96
N SER A 297 -9.97 -2.17 12.60
CA SER A 297 -10.11 -1.51 11.30
C SER A 297 -9.91 -2.51 10.16
N ARG A 298 -8.79 -3.25 10.17
CA ARG A 298 -8.52 -4.30 9.19
C ARG A 298 -9.61 -5.37 9.16
N GLU A 299 -10.05 -5.85 10.31
CA GLU A 299 -11.10 -6.87 10.40
C GLU A 299 -12.37 -6.44 9.65
N TYR A 300 -12.84 -5.19 9.85
CA TYR A 300 -14.01 -4.70 9.12
C TYR A 300 -13.74 -4.38 7.65
N LEU A 301 -12.55 -3.88 7.30
CA LEU A 301 -12.19 -3.69 5.89
C LEU A 301 -12.15 -5.02 5.13
N ILE A 302 -11.65 -6.10 5.74
CA ILE A 302 -11.67 -7.45 5.18
C ILE A 302 -13.11 -7.96 5.04
N LYS A 303 -13.97 -7.75 6.06
CA LYS A 303 -15.41 -8.06 5.95
C LYS A 303 -16.06 -7.35 4.76
N ALA A 304 -15.77 -6.07 4.54
CA ALA A 304 -16.31 -5.32 3.41
C ALA A 304 -15.76 -5.82 2.07
N ALA A 305 -14.45 -6.09 1.99
CA ALA A 305 -13.76 -6.54 0.79
C ALA A 305 -14.27 -7.89 0.27
N TYR A 306 -14.55 -8.83 1.17
CA TYR A 306 -14.96 -10.19 0.82
C TYR A 306 -16.44 -10.49 1.08
N SER A 307 -17.24 -9.48 1.44
CA SER A 307 -18.67 -9.70 1.64
C SER A 307 -19.32 -10.07 0.29
N PRO A 308 -20.08 -11.18 0.22
CA PRO A 308 -20.81 -11.55 -1.00
C PRO A 308 -21.94 -10.58 -1.33
N ASN A 309 -22.38 -9.77 -0.35
CA ASN A 309 -23.45 -8.79 -0.50
C ASN A 309 -22.92 -7.37 -0.80
N ALA A 310 -21.60 -7.17 -0.78
CA ALA A 310 -21.01 -5.88 -1.09
C ALA A 310 -21.17 -5.52 -2.57
N SER A 311 -21.42 -4.25 -2.86
CA SER A 311 -21.30 -3.76 -4.24
C SER A 311 -19.85 -3.85 -4.72
N PRO A 312 -19.60 -3.98 -6.03
CA PRO A 312 -18.22 -3.98 -6.56
C PRO A 312 -17.43 -2.72 -6.17
N MET A 313 -18.11 -1.58 -6.00
CA MET A 313 -17.49 -0.34 -5.51
C MET A 313 -17.02 -0.49 -4.07
N VAL A 314 -17.87 -1.00 -3.16
CA VAL A 314 -17.49 -1.22 -1.75
C VAL A 314 -16.32 -2.20 -1.64
N GLN A 315 -16.36 -3.30 -2.39
CA GLN A 315 -15.25 -4.25 -2.43
C GLN A 315 -13.96 -3.59 -2.92
N GLN A 316 -14.03 -2.86 -4.04
CA GLN A 316 -12.89 -2.18 -4.62
C GLN A 316 -12.27 -1.18 -3.63
N MET A 317 -13.09 -0.35 -2.99
CA MET A 317 -12.64 0.66 -2.02
C MET A 317 -11.99 0.00 -0.81
N ALA A 318 -12.61 -1.07 -0.27
CA ALA A 318 -12.07 -1.82 0.85
C ALA A 318 -10.70 -2.44 0.51
N HIS A 319 -10.57 -3.07 -0.66
CA HIS A 319 -9.27 -3.57 -1.14
C HIS A 319 -8.25 -2.44 -1.31
N ALA A 320 -8.63 -1.31 -1.89
CA ALA A 320 -7.74 -0.16 -2.09
C ALA A 320 -7.24 0.45 -0.76
N ILE A 321 -8.11 0.56 0.25
CA ILE A 321 -7.74 1.07 1.58
C ILE A 321 -6.85 0.06 2.32
N LEU A 322 -7.09 -1.25 2.15
CA LEU A 322 -6.22 -2.29 2.71
C LEU A 322 -4.78 -2.18 2.19
N ILE A 323 -4.56 -1.76 0.94
CA ILE A 323 -3.20 -1.48 0.42
C ILE A 323 -2.48 -0.51 1.35
N GLN A 324 -3.11 0.62 1.67
CA GLN A 324 -2.54 1.61 2.58
C GLN A 324 -2.35 1.02 3.98
N TRP A 325 -3.33 0.29 4.50
CA TRP A 325 -3.22 -0.35 5.82
C TRP A 325 -1.95 -1.24 5.92
N TYR A 326 -1.66 -2.04 4.89
CA TYR A 326 -0.46 -2.88 4.85
C TYR A 326 0.84 -2.10 4.68
N MET A 327 0.77 -0.90 4.11
CA MET A 327 1.93 -0.05 3.81
C MET A 327 2.21 1.00 4.87
N GLU A 328 1.26 1.27 5.76
CA GLU A 328 1.41 2.23 6.85
C GLU A 328 2.53 1.83 7.83
N ASN A 329 3.38 2.81 8.17
CA ASN A 329 4.41 2.73 9.20
C ASN A 329 5.47 1.64 8.97
N VAL A 330 5.84 1.44 7.72
CA VAL A 330 7.05 0.71 7.40
C VAL A 330 8.26 1.62 7.67
N ASP A 331 8.78 1.57 8.89
CA ASP A 331 10.02 2.26 9.30
C ASP A 331 11.23 1.58 8.61
N GLY A 332 11.45 1.90 7.33
CA GLY A 332 12.66 1.60 6.57
C GLY A 332 12.79 0.21 5.94
N SER A 333 11.95 -0.78 6.28
CA SER A 333 11.98 -2.11 5.62
C SER A 333 10.63 -2.80 5.58
N ILE A 334 10.07 -2.98 4.37
CA ILE A 334 8.79 -3.67 4.16
C ILE A 334 9.01 -5.16 4.32
N ARG A 335 8.34 -5.77 5.29
CA ARG A 335 8.31 -7.23 5.43
C ARG A 335 7.59 -7.85 4.23
N SER A 336 8.16 -8.91 3.68
CA SER A 336 7.62 -9.59 2.48
C SER A 336 6.13 -9.91 2.59
N ARG A 337 5.64 -10.42 3.74
CA ARG A 337 4.22 -10.72 3.94
C ARG A 337 3.29 -9.50 3.77
N TYR A 338 3.73 -8.30 4.17
CA TYR A 338 2.94 -7.08 4.02
C TYR A 338 2.97 -6.62 2.56
N LEU A 339 4.12 -6.68 1.91
CA LEU A 339 4.26 -6.38 0.47
C LEU A 339 3.35 -7.27 -0.38
N PHE A 340 3.37 -8.58 -0.17
CA PHE A 340 2.57 -9.52 -0.95
C PHE A 340 1.07 -9.39 -0.64
N ALA A 341 0.67 -9.17 0.62
CA ALA A 341 -0.72 -8.89 0.95
C ALA A 341 -1.22 -7.59 0.31
N ALA A 342 -0.44 -6.49 0.41
CA ALA A 342 -0.75 -5.23 -0.27
C ALA A 342 -0.88 -5.42 -1.78
N SER A 343 0.03 -6.19 -2.40
CA SER A 343 0.01 -6.48 -3.84
C SER A 343 -1.22 -7.30 -4.24
N HIS A 344 -1.63 -8.28 -3.42
CA HIS A 344 -2.85 -9.04 -3.62
C HIS A 344 -4.09 -8.14 -3.62
N HIS A 345 -4.25 -7.29 -2.60
CA HIS A 345 -5.36 -6.33 -2.54
C HIS A 345 -5.31 -5.32 -3.70
N CYS A 346 -4.12 -4.84 -4.06
CA CYS A 346 -3.90 -3.97 -5.22
C CYS A 346 -4.39 -4.61 -6.52
N ASN A 347 -4.04 -5.87 -6.76
CA ASN A 347 -4.45 -6.59 -7.96
C ASN A 347 -5.97 -6.79 -8.02
N ILE A 348 -6.60 -7.17 -6.90
CA ILE A 348 -8.06 -7.32 -6.84
C ILE A 348 -8.76 -5.97 -7.06
N ALA A 349 -8.30 -4.91 -6.40
CA ALA A 349 -8.86 -3.57 -6.56
C ALA A 349 -8.76 -3.08 -8.01
N ALA A 350 -7.61 -3.28 -8.66
CA ALA A 350 -7.41 -2.93 -10.07
C ALA A 350 -8.36 -3.70 -11.00
N ARG A 351 -8.54 -5.01 -10.77
CA ARG A 351 -9.51 -5.82 -11.51
C ARG A 351 -10.93 -5.32 -11.33
N LEU A 352 -11.34 -4.98 -10.11
CA LEU A 352 -12.68 -4.42 -9.84
C LEU A 352 -12.87 -3.04 -10.51
N CYS A 353 -11.86 -2.18 -10.53
CA CYS A 353 -11.90 -0.91 -11.28
C CYS A 353 -12.24 -1.12 -12.76
N THR A 354 -11.68 -2.15 -13.42
CA THR A 354 -12.00 -2.43 -14.83
C THR A 354 -13.46 -2.85 -15.04
N THR A 355 -14.09 -3.45 -14.02
CA THR A 355 -15.51 -3.83 -14.07
C THR A 355 -16.41 -2.62 -13.85
N LEU A 356 -16.01 -1.70 -12.98
CA LEU A 356 -16.76 -0.48 -12.64
C LEU A 356 -16.72 0.58 -13.76
N SER A 357 -15.60 0.72 -14.47
CA SER A 357 -15.46 1.68 -15.58
C SER A 357 -14.62 1.10 -16.73
N PRO A 358 -15.25 0.29 -17.63
CA PRO A 358 -14.54 -0.39 -18.71
C PRO A 358 -13.89 0.56 -19.72
N ALA A 359 -14.50 1.74 -19.95
CA ALA A 359 -14.12 2.67 -21.01
C ALA A 359 -12.85 3.48 -20.68
N GLN A 360 -12.49 3.62 -19.40
CA GLN A 360 -11.40 4.50 -18.95
C GLN A 360 -10.47 3.85 -17.92
N SER A 361 -10.82 2.68 -17.36
CA SER A 361 -10.07 1.88 -16.36
C SER A 361 -9.26 2.72 -15.36
N PRO A 362 -9.88 3.70 -14.68
CA PRO A 362 -9.18 4.50 -13.69
C PRO A 362 -8.86 3.66 -12.46
N ALA A 363 -7.58 3.40 -12.23
CA ALA A 363 -7.10 2.93 -10.94
C ALA A 363 -7.36 3.99 -9.86
N SER A 364 -7.70 3.55 -8.65
CA SER A 364 -7.80 4.47 -7.51
C SER A 364 -6.43 5.06 -7.15
N PRO A 365 -6.38 6.23 -6.48
CA PRO A 365 -5.13 6.83 -6.04
C PRO A 365 -4.27 5.89 -5.19
N ALA A 366 -4.88 5.04 -4.35
CA ALA A 366 -4.15 4.06 -3.55
C ALA A 366 -3.37 3.05 -4.42
N ILE A 367 -3.98 2.54 -5.50
CA ILE A 367 -3.33 1.63 -6.45
C ILE A 367 -2.15 2.35 -7.12
N LEU A 368 -2.37 3.54 -7.69
CA LEU A 368 -1.35 4.29 -8.42
C LEU A 368 -0.17 4.68 -7.51
N TRP A 369 -0.47 5.11 -6.28
CA TRP A 369 0.55 5.43 -5.28
C TRP A 369 1.38 4.19 -4.93
N PHE A 370 0.74 3.05 -4.62
CA PHE A 370 1.46 1.84 -4.25
C PHE A 370 2.32 1.31 -5.40
N MET A 371 1.78 1.33 -6.63
CA MET A 371 2.52 0.87 -7.80
C MET A 371 3.79 1.72 -8.03
N SER A 372 3.63 3.04 -8.06
CA SER A 372 4.74 3.98 -8.29
C SER A 372 5.74 4.08 -7.15
N LYS A 373 5.30 3.97 -5.89
CA LYS A 373 6.13 4.22 -4.69
C LYS A 373 6.58 2.97 -3.97
N THR A 374 6.14 1.79 -4.35
CA THR A 374 6.53 0.57 -3.63
C THR A 374 6.70 -0.60 -4.56
N PHE A 375 5.69 -0.94 -5.36
CA PHE A 375 5.70 -2.15 -6.17
C PHE A 375 6.92 -2.21 -7.09
N HIS A 376 7.16 -1.18 -7.91
CA HIS A 376 8.28 -1.17 -8.85
C HIS A 376 9.64 -1.22 -8.15
N MET A 377 9.82 -0.47 -7.06
CA MET A 377 11.06 -0.50 -6.28
C MET A 377 11.35 -1.87 -5.67
N MET A 378 10.30 -2.59 -5.28
CA MET A 378 10.43 -3.92 -4.67
C MET A 378 10.52 -5.04 -5.71
N ALA A 379 10.05 -4.82 -6.94
CA ALA A 379 10.01 -5.83 -7.98
C ALA A 379 11.40 -6.30 -8.43
N ASP A 380 12.43 -5.46 -8.32
CA ASP A 380 13.82 -5.87 -8.55
C ASP A 380 14.28 -6.96 -7.56
N ARG A 381 13.79 -6.91 -6.31
CA ARG A 381 14.10 -7.87 -5.25
C ARG A 381 13.11 -9.04 -5.19
N TYR A 382 11.93 -8.85 -5.75
CA TYR A 382 10.81 -9.79 -5.76
C TYR A 382 10.19 -9.87 -7.17
N PRO A 383 10.89 -10.47 -8.15
CA PRO A 383 10.42 -10.53 -9.53
C PRO A 383 9.08 -11.27 -9.69
N GLU A 384 8.71 -12.13 -8.73
CA GLU A 384 7.41 -12.78 -8.69
C GLU A 384 6.23 -11.80 -8.60
N LEU A 385 6.46 -10.54 -8.18
CA LEU A 385 5.43 -9.51 -8.17
C LEU A 385 4.80 -9.31 -9.56
N TYR A 386 5.62 -9.17 -10.61
CA TYR A 386 5.11 -9.02 -11.99
C TYR A 386 4.42 -10.27 -12.51
N TYR A 387 4.82 -11.45 -12.02
CA TYR A 387 4.19 -12.70 -12.41
C TYR A 387 2.76 -12.81 -11.87
N TRP A 388 2.56 -12.42 -10.61
CA TRP A 388 1.28 -12.57 -9.92
C TRP A 388 0.29 -11.44 -10.16
N TYR A 389 0.74 -10.19 -10.14
CA TYR A 389 -0.14 -9.02 -9.98
C TYR A 389 -0.39 -8.26 -11.28
N LYS A 390 -0.82 -8.98 -12.31
CA LYS A 390 -0.95 -8.47 -13.69
C LYS A 390 -2.03 -7.40 -13.86
N ASP A 391 -3.13 -7.45 -13.10
CA ASP A 391 -4.19 -6.46 -13.20
C ASP A 391 -3.73 -5.10 -12.68
N ALA A 392 -2.98 -5.09 -11.56
CA ALA A 392 -2.38 -3.88 -11.02
C ALA A 392 -1.36 -3.26 -11.99
N VAL A 393 -0.49 -4.10 -12.59
CA VAL A 393 0.50 -3.66 -13.60
C VAL A 393 -0.21 -3.04 -14.81
N ARG A 394 -1.21 -3.72 -15.38
CA ARG A 394 -1.97 -3.19 -16.53
C ARG A 394 -2.66 -1.87 -16.21
N ALA A 395 -3.27 -1.74 -15.03
CA ALA A 395 -3.94 -0.51 -14.61
C ALA A 395 -2.96 0.65 -14.45
N PHE A 396 -1.75 0.38 -13.92
CA PHE A 396 -0.69 1.38 -13.80
C PHE A 396 -0.13 1.80 -15.17
N GLU A 397 0.22 0.85 -16.03
CA GLU A 397 0.71 1.11 -17.39
C GLU A 397 -0.31 1.89 -18.24
N ALA A 398 -1.61 1.57 -18.10
CA ALA A 398 -2.67 2.32 -18.76
C ALA A 398 -2.67 3.80 -18.32
N ARG A 399 -2.50 4.05 -17.02
CA ARG A 399 -2.40 5.42 -16.48
C ARG A 399 -1.13 6.13 -16.93
N GLU A 400 0.02 5.46 -16.93
CA GLU A 400 1.27 6.04 -17.43
C GLU A 400 1.15 6.42 -18.91
N LYS A 401 0.53 5.56 -19.73
CA LYS A 401 0.27 5.83 -21.14
C LYS A 401 -0.65 7.04 -21.32
N GLU A 402 -1.70 7.16 -20.52
CA GLU A 402 -2.61 8.31 -20.54
C GLU A 402 -1.86 9.61 -20.20
N VAL A 403 -1.09 9.61 -19.11
CA VAL A 403 -0.24 10.74 -18.69
C VAL A 403 0.75 11.12 -19.79
N GLN A 404 1.41 10.14 -20.40
CA GLN A 404 2.37 10.36 -21.47
C GLN A 404 1.69 10.97 -22.71
N GLN A 405 0.52 10.46 -23.10
CA GLN A 405 -0.26 11.02 -24.21
C GLN A 405 -0.74 12.44 -23.93
N ALA A 406 -1.16 12.74 -22.70
CA ALA A 406 -1.54 14.09 -22.28
C ALA A 406 -0.34 15.05 -22.37
N ARG A 407 0.83 14.60 -21.89
CA ARG A 407 2.10 15.34 -22.00
C ARG A 407 2.48 15.59 -23.46
N GLU A 408 2.43 14.59 -24.33
CA GLU A 408 2.73 14.74 -25.76
C GLU A 408 1.78 15.71 -26.47
N LYS A 409 0.48 15.65 -26.17
CA LYS A 409 -0.50 16.62 -26.70
C LYS A 409 -0.15 18.04 -26.25
N MET A 410 0.24 18.21 -25.00
CA MET A 410 0.64 19.52 -24.49
C MET A 410 1.94 20.01 -25.12
N VAL A 411 2.96 19.15 -25.24
CA VAL A 411 4.23 19.49 -25.91
C VAL A 411 3.95 19.92 -27.35
N LYS A 412 3.15 19.17 -28.11
CA LYS A 412 2.74 19.57 -29.49
C LYS A 412 2.03 20.93 -29.51
N LYS A 413 1.19 21.20 -28.51
CA LYS A 413 0.49 22.49 -28.37
C LYS A 413 1.46 23.64 -28.04
N ARG A 414 2.46 23.39 -27.20
CA ARG A 414 3.52 24.35 -26.84
C ARG A 414 4.47 24.63 -28.01
N LEU A 415 4.87 23.61 -28.75
CA LEU A 415 5.73 23.76 -29.94
C LEU A 415 5.07 24.57 -31.06
N LYS A 416 3.75 24.45 -31.24
CA LYS A 416 3.01 25.29 -32.22
C LYS A 416 2.97 26.77 -31.84
N HIS A 417 3.12 27.09 -30.55
CA HIS A 417 3.03 28.46 -30.03
C HIS A 417 4.06 28.66 -28.91
N THR A 418 5.35 28.55 -29.24
CA THR A 418 6.45 28.56 -28.27
C THR A 418 6.44 29.82 -27.39
N THR A 419 6.10 30.95 -28.00
CA THR A 419 6.05 32.27 -27.36
C THR A 419 4.88 32.43 -26.38
N ARG A 420 3.80 31.64 -26.53
CA ARG A 420 2.55 31.78 -25.77
C ARG A 420 2.61 31.29 -24.33
N TYR A 421 3.47 30.31 -24.06
CA TYR A 421 3.52 29.61 -22.76
C TYR A 421 4.69 30.04 -21.90
N ARG A 422 5.42 31.08 -22.32
CA ARG A 422 6.64 31.52 -21.64
C ARG A 422 6.71 33.02 -21.53
N CYS A 423 7.23 33.50 -20.41
CA CYS A 423 7.63 34.89 -20.29
C CYS A 423 8.78 35.23 -21.26
N ALA A 424 8.56 36.22 -22.11
CA ALA A 424 9.53 36.71 -23.09
C ALA A 424 10.65 37.56 -22.47
N ALA A 425 10.45 38.05 -21.23
CA ALA A 425 11.45 38.87 -20.57
C ALA A 425 12.80 38.15 -20.41
N PRO A 426 13.92 38.87 -20.66
CA PRO A 426 15.26 38.33 -20.40
C PRO A 426 15.36 37.79 -18.98
N ASN A 427 16.03 36.65 -18.81
CA ASN A 427 16.26 36.00 -17.51
C ASN A 427 15.00 35.64 -16.69
N CYS A 428 13.81 35.64 -17.31
CA CYS A 428 12.59 35.16 -16.67
C CYS A 428 12.24 33.76 -17.18
N ASP A 429 12.34 32.77 -16.30
CA ASP A 429 12.02 31.36 -16.61
C ASP A 429 10.61 30.96 -16.19
N ILE A 430 9.72 31.93 -16.04
CA ILE A 430 8.31 31.63 -15.81
C ILE A 430 7.68 31.09 -17.08
N GLU A 431 7.08 29.92 -16.93
CA GLU A 431 6.20 29.29 -17.89
C GLU A 431 4.76 29.31 -17.38
N ALA A 432 3.82 29.06 -18.29
CA ALA A 432 2.43 28.80 -17.96
C ALA A 432 1.95 27.54 -18.67
N ASP A 433 1.06 26.78 -18.06
CA ASP A 433 0.36 25.67 -18.71
C ASP A 433 -0.69 26.14 -19.74
N THR A 434 -1.15 27.38 -19.59
CA THR A 434 -2.15 28.05 -20.41
C THR A 434 -1.69 29.45 -20.75
N GLY A 435 -1.86 29.87 -22.01
CA GLY A 435 -1.46 31.21 -22.44
C GLY A 435 -2.27 32.35 -21.84
N SER A 436 -3.39 32.06 -21.16
CA SER A 436 -4.21 33.06 -20.46
C SER A 436 -3.55 33.59 -19.18
N LYS A 437 -2.62 32.83 -18.59
CA LYS A 437 -1.89 33.26 -17.39
C LYS A 437 -0.78 34.26 -17.66
N LEU A 438 -0.47 34.54 -18.92
CA LEU A 438 0.53 35.52 -19.31
C LEU A 438 -0.13 36.68 -20.06
N SER A 439 0.32 37.90 -19.77
CA SER A 439 -0.10 39.10 -20.46
C SER A 439 0.58 39.20 -21.82
N ARG A 440 -0.19 39.21 -22.91
CA ARG A 440 0.35 39.42 -24.26
C ARG A 440 0.68 40.89 -24.52
N CYS A 441 1.65 41.14 -25.40
CA CYS A 441 1.91 42.50 -25.90
C CYS A 441 0.65 43.09 -26.58
N SER A 442 0.30 44.33 -26.24
CA SER A 442 -0.86 45.03 -26.79
C SER A 442 -0.59 45.73 -28.13
N GLY A 443 0.63 45.63 -28.66
CA GLY A 443 1.01 46.28 -29.91
C GLY A 443 0.59 45.53 -31.18
N PRO A 444 0.86 46.10 -32.37
CA PRO A 444 0.37 45.59 -33.65
C PRO A 444 1.24 44.48 -34.26
N CYS A 445 2.09 43.81 -33.47
CA CYS A 445 2.88 42.66 -33.94
C CYS A 445 1.99 41.45 -34.24
N ASP A 446 2.46 40.62 -35.17
CA ASP A 446 1.77 39.40 -35.62
C ASP A 446 1.52 38.44 -34.43
N GLU A 447 0.39 37.73 -34.43
CA GLU A 447 -0.06 36.93 -33.28
C GLU A 447 0.88 35.77 -32.94
N ASP A 448 1.52 35.18 -33.94
CA ASP A 448 2.52 34.10 -33.79
C ASP A 448 3.85 34.60 -33.22
N LYS A 449 4.17 35.88 -33.42
CA LYS A 449 5.43 36.53 -32.97
C LYS A 449 5.25 37.37 -31.71
N LYS A 450 4.02 37.48 -31.22
CA LYS A 450 3.66 38.34 -30.08
C LYS A 450 4.24 37.78 -28.78
N PRO A 451 5.02 38.57 -28.02
CA PRO A 451 5.56 38.12 -26.74
C PRO A 451 4.51 38.13 -25.64
N TYR A 452 4.71 37.25 -24.67
CA TYR A 452 3.88 37.08 -23.48
C TYR A 452 4.71 37.32 -22.21
N TYR A 453 4.10 37.88 -21.18
CA TYR A 453 4.79 38.32 -19.97
C TYR A 453 4.04 37.88 -18.72
N CYS A 454 4.78 37.37 -17.73
CA CYS A 454 4.21 37.01 -16.44
C CYS A 454 3.80 38.22 -15.58
N SER A 455 4.25 39.43 -15.93
CA SER A 455 4.04 40.66 -15.16
C SER A 455 4.29 41.91 -16.02
N LYS A 456 3.81 43.08 -15.57
CA LYS A 456 4.06 44.36 -16.26
C LYS A 456 5.54 44.78 -16.17
N GLU A 457 6.21 44.38 -15.10
CA GLU A 457 7.64 44.61 -14.86
C GLU A 457 8.46 43.91 -15.95
N CYS A 458 8.19 42.63 -16.18
CA CYS A 458 8.80 41.85 -17.26
C CYS A 458 8.51 42.44 -18.65
N GLN A 459 7.30 42.94 -18.88
CA GLN A 459 6.97 43.61 -20.15
C GLN A 459 7.80 44.88 -20.36
N ARG A 460 7.97 45.71 -19.33
CA ARG A 460 8.78 46.94 -19.41
C ARG A 460 10.26 46.64 -19.62
N GLU A 461 10.76 45.58 -18.99
CA GLU A 461 12.14 45.13 -19.13
C GLU A 461 12.43 44.70 -20.58
N ASP A 462 11.56 43.87 -21.16
CA ASP A 462 11.70 43.41 -22.55
C ASP A 462 11.35 44.49 -23.58
N TRP A 463 10.57 45.52 -23.21
CA TRP A 463 10.08 46.52 -24.17
C TRP A 463 11.21 47.17 -24.99
N LYS A 464 12.38 47.39 -24.38
CA LYS A 464 13.55 47.94 -25.10
C LYS A 464 13.99 47.04 -26.26
N ASN A 465 13.89 45.73 -26.08
CA ASN A 465 14.20 44.71 -27.08
C ASN A 465 13.04 44.49 -28.07
N HIS A 466 11.78 44.42 -27.59
CA HIS A 466 10.62 44.14 -28.45
C HIS A 466 10.16 45.32 -29.30
N LYS A 467 10.33 46.57 -28.83
CA LYS A 467 9.80 47.78 -29.49
C LYS A 467 10.12 47.88 -31.00
N PRO A 468 11.35 47.59 -31.48
CA PRO A 468 11.67 47.61 -32.92
C PRO A 468 10.91 46.57 -33.76
N PHE A 469 10.45 45.49 -33.12
CA PHE A 469 9.72 44.38 -33.73
C PHE A 469 8.21 44.47 -33.52
N CYS A 470 7.73 45.48 -32.78
CA CYS A 470 6.32 45.65 -32.44
C CYS A 470 5.52 46.27 -33.60
N ARG A 471 5.54 45.62 -34.77
CA ARG A 471 4.88 46.05 -36.01
C ARG A 471 4.52 44.83 -36.88
N PRO A 472 3.51 44.92 -37.76
CA PRO A 472 3.14 43.81 -38.63
C PRO A 472 4.31 43.37 -39.53
N GLY A 473 4.46 42.06 -39.73
CA GLY A 473 5.47 41.47 -40.62
C GLY A 473 6.92 41.51 -40.12
N ALA A 474 7.22 42.14 -38.97
CA ALA A 474 8.54 42.08 -38.36
C ALA A 474 8.91 40.66 -37.91
N GLU A 475 10.19 40.39 -37.74
CA GLU A 475 10.67 39.12 -37.17
C GLU A 475 10.31 39.00 -35.66
N CYS A 476 10.38 37.78 -35.11
CA CYS A 476 10.12 37.57 -33.69
C CYS A 476 11.29 38.11 -32.86
N SER A 477 11.00 38.98 -31.87
CA SER A 477 12.02 39.56 -30.99
C SER A 477 12.51 38.61 -29.89
N ILE A 478 11.89 37.44 -29.75
CA ILE A 478 12.22 36.47 -28.72
C ILE A 478 13.40 35.66 -29.22
N ILE A 479 14.57 35.89 -28.64
CA ILE A 479 15.76 35.09 -28.91
C ILE A 479 15.63 33.79 -28.13
N ASP A 480 15.39 32.69 -28.83
CA ASP A 480 15.50 31.36 -28.24
C ASP A 480 16.99 31.01 -28.15
N ASN A 481 17.57 31.26 -26.97
CA ASN A 481 19.01 31.06 -26.76
C ASN A 481 19.42 29.57 -26.77
N GLY A 482 18.49 28.62 -26.96
CA GLY A 482 18.76 27.17 -26.93
C GLY A 482 19.24 26.63 -25.57
N THR A 483 19.58 27.52 -24.63
CA THR A 483 20.00 27.22 -23.24
C THR A 483 18.83 26.98 -22.31
N LYS A 484 17.60 27.19 -22.79
CA LYS A 484 16.41 27.16 -21.97
C LYS A 484 15.77 25.78 -22.10
N LEU A 485 15.51 25.16 -20.94
CA LEU A 485 15.00 23.80 -20.74
C LEU A 485 14.17 23.27 -21.90
N ASP A 486 14.49 22.06 -22.35
CA ASP A 486 13.75 21.35 -23.39
C ASP A 486 12.25 21.39 -23.05
N ILE A 487 11.44 22.01 -23.92
CA ILE A 487 9.98 22.15 -23.75
C ILE A 487 9.32 20.77 -23.52
N THR A 488 9.93 19.70 -24.01
CA THR A 488 9.47 18.33 -23.77
C THR A 488 9.62 17.92 -22.30
N SER A 489 10.67 18.40 -21.62
CA SER A 489 10.98 18.14 -20.22
C SER A 489 10.12 18.93 -19.23
N THR A 490 9.65 20.13 -19.60
CA THR A 490 8.92 21.04 -18.70
C THR A 490 7.41 21.01 -18.84
N ALA A 491 6.85 20.29 -19.82
CA ALA A 491 5.41 20.19 -20.01
C ALA A 491 4.71 19.61 -18.76
N PRO A 492 3.77 20.34 -18.13
CA PRO A 492 2.99 19.83 -17.01
C PRO A 492 2.31 18.50 -17.35
N ILE A 493 2.11 17.68 -16.32
CA ILE A 493 1.40 16.41 -16.46
C ILE A 493 -0.12 16.65 -16.56
N ASN A 494 -0.63 17.63 -15.83
CA ASN A 494 -2.04 17.98 -15.80
C ASN A 494 -2.24 19.42 -16.23
N LYS A 495 -3.30 19.67 -16.99
CA LYS A 495 -3.75 21.01 -17.33
C LYS A 495 -4.57 21.56 -16.16
N SER A 496 -4.22 22.73 -15.63
CA SER A 496 -5.11 23.46 -14.74
C SER A 496 -6.21 24.12 -15.56
N GLU A 497 -7.47 24.02 -15.13
CA GLU A 497 -8.57 24.73 -15.79
C GLU A 497 -8.35 26.25 -15.77
N ASP A 498 -7.99 26.78 -14.60
CA ASP A 498 -7.67 28.19 -14.42
C ASP A 498 -6.31 28.58 -15.02
N GLY A 499 -5.46 27.58 -15.26
CA GLY A 499 -4.04 27.71 -15.53
C GLY A 499 -3.17 27.78 -14.28
N ALA A 500 -1.88 27.57 -14.44
CA ALA A 500 -0.86 27.66 -13.42
C ALA A 500 0.41 28.30 -14.00
N LEU A 501 1.08 29.10 -13.18
CA LEU A 501 2.44 29.57 -13.45
C LEU A 501 3.44 28.53 -12.95
N GLN A 502 4.55 28.41 -13.66
CA GLN A 502 5.57 27.41 -13.39
C GLN A 502 6.95 28.03 -13.42
N VAL A 503 7.84 27.55 -12.56
CA VAL A 503 9.24 27.99 -12.53
C VAL A 503 10.15 26.79 -12.30
N PRO A 504 11.29 26.68 -13.02
CA PRO A 504 12.24 25.60 -12.79
C PRO A 504 13.01 25.82 -11.48
N ILE A 505 13.09 24.77 -10.67
CA ILE A 505 13.80 24.73 -9.40
C ILE A 505 14.83 23.61 -9.46
N THR A 506 16.10 23.96 -9.23
CA THR A 506 17.16 22.96 -9.08
C THR A 506 17.18 22.44 -7.64
N ILE A 507 16.92 21.16 -7.45
CA ILE A 507 16.99 20.49 -6.14
C ILE A 507 18.45 20.08 -5.82
N PRO A 508 18.79 19.75 -4.54
CA PRO A 508 20.18 19.55 -4.11
C PRO A 508 20.96 18.44 -4.85
N ASN A 509 20.28 17.50 -5.51
CA ASN A 509 20.91 16.45 -6.34
C ASN A 509 21.33 16.96 -7.74
N GLY A 510 21.08 18.24 -8.06
CA GLY A 510 21.36 18.85 -9.37
C GLY A 510 20.23 18.69 -10.40
N GLU A 511 19.19 17.94 -10.09
CA GLU A 511 18.02 17.77 -10.96
C GLU A 511 17.17 19.05 -10.95
N THR A 512 16.58 19.41 -12.08
CA THR A 512 15.67 20.55 -12.20
C THR A 512 14.24 20.06 -12.31
N VAL A 513 13.39 20.51 -11.40
CA VAL A 513 11.97 20.18 -11.34
C VAL A 513 11.12 21.44 -11.54
N MET A 514 9.97 21.33 -12.19
CA MET A 514 9.06 22.46 -12.34
C MET A 514 8.19 22.61 -11.10
N LEU A 515 8.32 23.73 -10.38
CA LEU A 515 7.33 24.11 -9.38
C LEU A 515 6.18 24.80 -10.07
N SER A 516 4.98 24.21 -9.97
CA SER A 516 3.75 24.72 -10.57
C SER A 516 2.81 25.22 -9.49
N SER A 517 2.22 26.40 -9.66
CA SER A 517 1.24 26.96 -8.73
C SER A 517 0.15 27.74 -9.46
N SER A 518 -1.11 27.50 -9.08
CA SER A 518 -2.28 28.27 -9.55
C SER A 518 -2.60 29.47 -8.65
N SER A 519 -2.10 29.48 -7.41
CA SER A 519 -2.39 30.51 -6.40
C SER A 519 -1.25 31.50 -6.16
N MET A 520 -0.02 31.13 -6.52
CA MET A 520 1.14 32.01 -6.37
C MET A 520 1.29 32.90 -7.60
N ASP A 521 1.54 34.18 -7.36
CA ASP A 521 1.88 35.10 -8.43
C ASP A 521 3.31 34.86 -8.96
N ALA A 522 3.61 35.53 -10.08
CA ALA A 522 4.91 35.45 -10.73
C ALA A 522 6.06 35.92 -9.83
N LYS A 523 5.82 36.87 -8.92
CA LYS A 523 6.84 37.43 -8.05
C LYS A 523 7.24 36.40 -6.99
N MET A 524 6.26 35.79 -6.35
CA MET A 524 6.48 34.77 -5.32
C MET A 524 7.20 33.54 -5.88
N LEU A 525 6.86 33.10 -7.10
CA LEU A 525 7.55 31.98 -7.76
C LEU A 525 9.02 32.30 -8.05
N LYS A 526 9.34 33.53 -8.48
CA LYS A 526 10.73 33.98 -8.67
C LYS A 526 11.51 33.99 -7.36
N GLU A 527 10.91 34.50 -6.28
CA GLU A 527 11.54 34.51 -4.96
C GLU A 527 11.90 33.09 -4.49
N ILE A 528 11.03 32.11 -4.74
CA ILE A 528 11.29 30.70 -4.43
C ILE A 528 12.43 30.14 -5.30
N GLN A 529 12.42 30.44 -6.60
CA GLN A 529 13.50 30.03 -7.51
C GLN A 529 14.85 30.58 -7.05
N ASP A 530 14.92 31.88 -6.73
CA ASP A 530 16.13 32.54 -6.24
C ASP A 530 16.62 31.93 -4.92
N LEU A 531 15.71 31.59 -4.01
CA LEU A 531 16.04 30.92 -2.76
C LEU A 531 16.65 29.54 -3.00
N SER A 532 16.13 28.79 -3.99
CA SER A 532 16.70 27.48 -4.35
C SER A 532 18.10 27.62 -4.93
N LEU A 533 18.31 28.58 -5.82
CA LEU A 533 19.63 28.87 -6.39
C LEU A 533 20.65 29.26 -5.30
N LYS A 534 20.26 30.12 -4.36
CA LYS A 534 21.12 30.54 -3.23
C LYS A 534 21.48 29.37 -2.30
N ARG A 535 20.56 28.43 -2.08
CA ARG A 535 20.83 27.23 -1.27
C ARG A 535 21.87 26.33 -1.94
N ASN A 536 21.75 26.10 -3.24
CA ASN A 536 22.70 25.26 -3.98
C ASN A 536 24.11 25.85 -4.02
N ILE A 537 24.25 27.19 -4.01
CA ILE A 537 25.55 27.86 -3.92
C ILE A 537 26.23 27.60 -2.57
N ARG A 538 25.47 27.49 -1.46
CA ARG A 538 26.04 27.28 -0.12
C ARG A 538 26.48 25.84 0.16
N HIS A 539 26.01 24.89 -0.64
CA HIS A 539 26.36 23.47 -0.50
C HIS A 539 27.48 23.03 -1.45
N ARG A 540 27.93 23.91 -2.35
CA ARG A 540 29.16 23.79 -3.12
C ARG A 540 30.28 24.53 -2.40
#